data_AF-A0A8J6N3M8-F1
#
_entry.id   AF-A0A8J6N3M8-F1
#
_cell.length_a   1.000
_cell.length_b   1.000
_cell.length_c   1.000
_cell.angle_alpha   90.00
_cell.angle_beta   90.00
_cell.angle_gamma   90.00
#
_symmetry.space_group_name_H-M   'P 1'
#
loop_
_entity.id
_entity.type
_entity.pdbx_description
1 polymer ?
#
loop_
_entity_poly.entity_id
_entity_poly.type
_entity_poly.pdbx_seq_one_letter_code
_entity_poly.pdbx_strand_id
1 'polypeptide(L)'
;MNPYTVISIFTLLASFSWVVLSYDHYAKLKNWHISKWYEKNTSLIKIAGFISLPGSALASVYLFQWWSPFIVLIIGFCLAQLMTSIFKKNVQYIALVGVPIFLFIGIIILHNI
;
A
#
# COMPACT_ATOMS: atom_id res chain seq x y z
N MET A 1 -6.33 -20.52 -4.70
CA MET A 1 -5.37 -19.52 -5.23
C MET A 1 -3.99 -19.88 -4.69
N ASN A 2 -2.90 -19.70 -5.45
CA ASN A 2 -1.56 -20.07 -4.96
C ASN A 2 -1.19 -19.19 -3.74
N PRO A 3 -0.68 -19.76 -2.63
CA PRO A 3 -0.27 -19.00 -1.44
C PRO A 3 0.68 -17.83 -1.75
N TYR A 4 1.60 -18.03 -2.71
CA TYR A 4 2.53 -16.98 -3.13
C TYR A 4 1.81 -15.82 -3.83
N THR A 5 0.73 -16.07 -4.55
CA THR A 5 -0.05 -15.00 -5.20
C THR A 5 -0.75 -14.12 -4.16
N VAL A 6 -1.32 -14.73 -3.13
CA VAL A 6 -2.05 -14.01 -2.08
C VAL A 6 -1.09 -13.15 -1.24
N ILE A 7 0.09 -13.67 -0.87
CA ILE A 7 1.08 -12.86 -0.14
C ILE A 7 1.64 -11.72 -1.00
N SER A 8 1.80 -11.92 -2.32
CA SER A 8 2.18 -10.83 -3.23
C SER A 8 1.12 -9.74 -3.30
N ILE A 9 -0.17 -10.09 -3.31
CA ILE A 9 -1.28 -9.12 -3.31
C ILE A 9 -1.27 -8.28 -2.04
N PHE A 10 -1.09 -8.89 -0.86
CA PHE A 10 -0.98 -8.13 0.39
C PHE A 10 0.28 -7.28 0.46
N THR A 11 1.41 -7.77 -0.07
CA THR A 11 2.65 -7.00 -0.18
C THR A 11 2.47 -5.78 -1.09
N LEU A 12 1.79 -5.94 -2.23
CA LEU A 12 1.48 -4.83 -3.14
C LEU A 12 0.55 -3.83 -2.47
N LEU A 13 -0.51 -4.30 -1.79
CA LEU A 13 -1.40 -3.44 -1.02
C LEU A 13 -0.60 -2.61 0.00
N ALA A 14 0.23 -3.27 0.82
CA ALA A 14 1.10 -2.61 1.78
C ALA A 14 2.04 -1.58 1.13
N SER A 15 2.61 -1.91 -0.04
CA SER A 15 3.49 -0.99 -0.76
C SER A 15 2.77 0.27 -1.23
N PHE A 16 1.56 0.15 -1.79
CA PHE A 16 0.78 1.31 -2.20
C PHE A 16 0.36 2.16 -1.00
N SER A 17 -0.02 1.52 0.10
CA SER A 17 -0.36 2.21 1.34
C SER A 17 0.82 2.97 1.94
N TRP A 18 2.02 2.37 1.91
CA TRP A 18 3.26 3.06 2.28
C TRP A 18 3.53 4.28 1.40
N VAL A 19 3.36 4.15 0.08
CA VAL A 19 3.49 5.29 -0.84
C VAL A 19 2.49 6.37 -0.46
N VAL A 20 1.21 6.04 -0.26
CA VAL A 20 0.18 7.04 0.07
C VAL A 20 0.52 7.82 1.34
N LEU A 21 0.96 7.12 2.39
CA LEU A 21 1.23 7.75 3.68
C LEU A 21 2.53 8.55 3.68
N SER A 22 3.54 8.11 2.94
CA SER A 22 4.86 8.76 2.90
C SER A 22 5.00 9.81 1.80
N TYR A 23 4.14 9.81 0.77
CA TYR A 23 4.28 10.66 -0.42
C TYR A 23 4.37 12.16 -0.07
N ASP A 24 3.56 12.64 0.87
CA ASP A 24 3.60 14.06 1.29
C ASP A 24 4.98 14.48 1.80
N HIS A 25 5.61 13.62 2.59
CA HIS A 25 6.94 13.89 3.14
C HIS A 25 7.99 13.89 2.02
N TYR A 26 7.94 12.89 1.13
CA TYR A 26 8.83 12.82 -0.02
C TYR A 26 8.64 13.98 -1.01
N ALA A 27 7.39 14.37 -1.26
CA ALA A 27 7.06 15.46 -2.16
C ALA A 27 7.54 16.80 -1.60
N LYS A 28 7.40 17.04 -0.30
CA LYS A 28 7.97 18.23 0.37
C LYS A 28 9.49 18.27 0.27
N LEU A 29 10.17 17.15 0.57
CA LEU A 29 11.63 17.08 0.50
C LEU A 29 12.18 17.29 -0.92
N LYS A 30 11.46 16.83 -1.94
CA LYS A 30 11.90 16.88 -3.35
C LYS A 30 11.24 18.00 -4.17
N ASN A 31 10.48 18.89 -3.53
CA ASN A 31 9.69 19.94 -4.19
C ASN A 31 8.80 19.40 -5.33
N TRP A 32 8.20 18.22 -5.13
CA TRP A 32 7.26 17.64 -6.09
C TRP A 32 5.85 18.16 -5.87
N HIS A 33 5.12 18.33 -6.98
CA HIS A 33 3.73 18.74 -6.95
C HIS A 33 2.84 17.67 -6.29
N ILE A 34 2.10 18.09 -5.27
CA ILE A 34 1.09 17.28 -4.58
C ILE A 34 -0.25 17.58 -5.23
N SER A 35 -0.91 16.56 -5.77
CA SER A 35 -2.25 16.73 -6.35
C SER A 35 -3.27 17.11 -5.27
N LYS A 36 -4.33 17.83 -5.66
CA LYS A 36 -5.44 18.23 -4.79
C LYS A 36 -6.08 17.06 -4.02
N TRP A 37 -5.99 15.86 -4.58
CA TRP A 37 -6.48 14.61 -3.99
C TRP A 37 -5.67 14.15 -2.76
N TYR A 38 -4.40 14.56 -2.67
CA TYR A 38 -3.49 14.29 -1.54
C TYR A 38 -3.36 15.46 -0.57
N GLU A 39 -3.65 16.68 -1.04
CA GLU A 39 -3.42 17.94 -0.32
C GLU A 39 -4.15 18.03 1.03
N LYS A 40 -5.33 17.42 1.16
CA LYS A 40 -6.02 17.31 2.45
C LYS A 40 -5.37 16.22 3.31
N ASN A 41 -4.96 16.57 4.53
CA ASN A 41 -4.48 15.61 5.52
C ASN A 41 -5.46 14.45 5.76
N THR A 42 -6.77 14.71 5.66
CA THR A 42 -7.85 13.73 5.83
C THR A 42 -8.43 13.27 4.49
N SER A 43 -7.60 13.10 3.46
CA SER A 43 -8.07 12.50 2.20
C SER A 43 -8.51 11.06 2.44
N LEU A 44 -9.63 10.65 1.85
CA LEU A 44 -10.15 9.27 1.91
C LEU A 44 -9.07 8.24 1.51
N ILE A 45 -8.18 8.60 0.57
CA ILE A 45 -7.06 7.76 0.15
C ILE A 45 -6.07 7.52 1.30
N LYS A 46 -5.76 8.54 2.12
CA LYS A 46 -4.85 8.40 3.26
C LYS A 46 -5.44 7.55 4.36
N ILE A 47 -6.75 7.70 4.61
CA ILE A 47 -7.49 6.84 5.55
C ILE A 47 -7.47 5.39 5.04
N ALA A 48 -7.77 5.17 3.76
CA ALA A 48 -7.72 3.85 3.15
C ALA A 48 -6.30 3.25 3.24
N GLY A 49 -5.27 4.04 2.96
CA GLY A 49 -3.85 3.64 3.14
C GLY A 49 -3.53 3.27 4.58
N PHE A 50 -3.96 4.09 5.54
CA PHE A 50 -3.74 3.87 6.97
C PHE A 50 -4.42 2.60 7.49
N ILE A 51 -5.61 2.26 7.00
CA ILE A 51 -6.33 1.04 7.39
C ILE A 51 -5.77 -0.20 6.67
N SER A 52 -5.45 -0.07 5.39
CA SER A 52 -4.98 -1.19 4.56
C SER A 52 -3.57 -1.66 4.91
N LEU A 53 -2.71 -0.79 5.44
CA LEU A 53 -1.36 -1.18 5.86
C LEU A 53 -1.39 -2.21 7.01
N PRO A 54 -1.98 -1.92 8.19
CA PRO A 54 -2.18 -2.93 9.23
C PRO A 54 -3.14 -4.04 8.77
N GLY A 55 -4.16 -3.72 7.96
CA GLY A 55 -5.08 -4.71 7.42
C GLY A 55 -4.38 -5.80 6.60
N SER A 56 -3.45 -5.44 5.72
CA SER A 56 -2.65 -6.38 4.92
C SER A 56 -1.71 -7.24 5.78
N ALA A 57 -1.13 -6.66 6.83
CA ALA A 57 -0.30 -7.37 7.79
C ALA A 57 -1.12 -8.40 8.59
N LEU A 58 -2.26 -7.99 9.14
CA LEU A 58 -3.17 -8.86 9.89
C LEU A 58 -3.75 -9.98 9.03
N ALA A 59 -4.21 -9.64 7.82
CA ALA A 59 -4.70 -10.62 6.85
C ALA A 59 -3.62 -11.65 6.51
N SER A 60 -2.35 -11.24 6.44
CA SER A 60 -1.26 -12.17 6.20
C SER A 60 -1.05 -13.15 7.37
N VAL A 61 -1.09 -12.70 8.63
CA VAL A 61 -1.00 -13.62 9.80
C VAL A 61 -2.12 -14.63 9.77
N TYR A 62 -3.34 -14.15 9.47
CA TYR A 62 -4.54 -14.96 9.50
C TYR A 62 -4.49 -16.09 8.46
N LEU A 63 -3.88 -15.84 7.30
CA LEU A 63 -3.85 -16.77 6.17
C LEU A 63 -2.56 -17.57 6.04
N PHE A 64 -1.49 -17.17 6.71
CA PHE A 64 -0.16 -17.78 6.62
C PHE A 64 0.45 -18.02 8.00
N GLN A 65 1.79 -18.06 8.07
CA GLN A 65 2.52 -18.23 9.32
C GLN A 65 2.77 -16.89 10.02
N TRP A 66 3.05 -16.94 11.32
CA TRP A 66 3.27 -15.76 12.18
C TRP A 66 4.34 -14.78 11.68
N TRP A 67 5.28 -15.23 10.84
CA TRP A 67 6.34 -14.39 10.27
C TRP A 67 5.93 -13.62 9.01
N SER A 68 4.81 -13.98 8.37
CA SER A 68 4.36 -13.36 7.11
C SER A 68 4.19 -11.83 7.14
N PRO A 69 3.77 -11.19 8.25
CA PRO A 69 3.59 -9.74 8.27
C PRO A 69 4.90 -9.01 8.13
N PHE A 70 5.99 -9.56 8.69
CA PHE A 70 7.31 -8.96 8.56
C PHE A 70 7.71 -8.92 7.08
N ILE A 71 7.43 -9.98 6.33
CA ILE A 71 7.67 -10.01 4.88
C ILE A 71 6.80 -8.96 4.17
N VAL A 72 5.49 -8.96 4.41
CA VAL A 72 4.55 -8.03 3.76
C VAL A 72 4.93 -6.56 4.04
N LEU A 73 5.30 -6.23 5.28
CA LEU A 73 5.64 -4.87 5.67
C LEU A 73 7.04 -4.45 5.21
N ILE A 74 8.07 -5.29 5.40
CA ILE A 74 9.45 -4.96 5.01
C ILE A 74 9.57 -4.91 3.49
N ILE A 75 9.10 -5.94 2.78
CA ILE A 75 9.14 -5.96 1.32
C ILE A 75 8.23 -4.88 0.74
N GLY A 76 7.03 -4.68 1.33
CA GLY A 76 6.12 -3.61 0.93
C GLY A 76 6.77 -2.22 1.06
N PHE A 77 7.50 -1.97 2.15
CA PHE A 77 8.24 -0.73 2.35
C PHE A 77 9.37 -0.55 1.33
N CYS A 78 10.20 -1.57 1.11
CA CYS A 78 11.27 -1.53 0.10
C CYS A 78 10.70 -1.26 -1.31
N LEU A 79 9.60 -1.92 -1.67
CA LEU A 79 8.90 -1.69 -2.93
C LEU A 79 8.35 -0.27 -3.01
N ALA A 80 7.75 0.25 -1.95
CA ALA A 80 7.23 1.62 -1.91
C ALA A 80 8.33 2.65 -2.18
N GLN A 81 9.51 2.49 -1.57
CA GLN A 81 10.66 3.35 -1.83
C GLN A 81 11.15 3.24 -3.28
N LEU A 82 11.24 2.01 -3.79
CA LEU A 82 11.68 1.75 -5.16
C LEU A 82 10.70 2.36 -6.18
N MET A 83 9.40 2.18 -5.98
CA MET A 83 8.36 2.80 -6.80
C MET A 83 8.41 4.33 -6.73
N THR A 84 8.60 4.90 -5.54
CA THR A 84 8.73 6.36 -5.36
C THR A 84 9.97 6.90 -6.07
N SER A 85 11.07 6.15 -6.09
CA SER A 85 12.30 6.52 -6.79
C SER A 85 12.15 6.48 -8.31
N ILE A 86 11.51 5.42 -8.84
CA ILE A 86 11.30 5.21 -10.28
C ILE A 86 10.26 6.18 -10.84
N PHE A 87 9.06 6.19 -10.26
CA PHE A 87 7.92 6.93 -10.81
C PHE A 87 7.86 8.38 -10.33
N LYS A 88 8.63 8.74 -9.29
CA LYS A 88 8.74 10.11 -8.78
C LYS A 88 7.37 10.72 -8.48
N LYS A 89 7.09 11.91 -9.01
CA LYS A 89 5.80 12.61 -8.89
C LYS A 89 4.59 11.83 -9.43
N ASN A 90 4.81 10.84 -10.30
CA ASN A 90 3.71 10.05 -10.87
C ASN A 90 3.24 8.93 -9.93
N VAL A 91 4.04 8.59 -8.91
CA VAL A 91 3.72 7.50 -7.97
C VAL A 91 2.42 7.77 -7.21
N GLN A 92 2.06 9.04 -7.02
CA GLN A 92 0.79 9.44 -6.38
C GLN A 92 -0.44 8.92 -7.15
N TYR A 93 -0.41 8.94 -8.48
CA TYR A 93 -1.54 8.47 -9.30
C TYR A 93 -1.62 6.95 -9.27
N ILE A 94 -0.46 6.29 -9.30
CA ILE A 94 -0.38 4.83 -9.23
C ILE A 94 -0.92 4.36 -7.87
N ALA A 95 -0.53 4.99 -6.77
CA ALA A 95 -0.99 4.61 -5.44
C ALA A 95 -2.47 4.97 -5.21
N LEU A 96 -2.96 6.08 -5.78
CA LEU A 96 -4.37 6.47 -5.72
C LEU A 96 -5.29 5.42 -6.35
N VAL A 97 -4.85 4.78 -7.43
CA VAL A 97 -5.60 3.69 -8.09
C VAL A 97 -5.28 2.33 -7.47
N GLY A 98 -4.03 2.11 -7.07
CA GLY A 98 -3.55 0.85 -6.50
C GLY A 98 -4.22 0.49 -5.18
N VAL A 99 -4.29 1.43 -4.22
CA VAL A 99 -4.91 1.16 -2.91
C VAL A 99 -6.34 0.60 -3.02
N PRO A 100 -7.30 1.26 -3.70
CA PRO A 100 -8.67 0.75 -3.76
C PRO A 100 -8.78 -0.60 -4.49
N ILE A 101 -8.02 -0.81 -5.57
CA ILE A 101 -8.04 -2.08 -6.32
C ILE A 101 -7.56 -3.22 -5.44
N PHE A 102 -6.37 -3.09 -4.84
CA PHE A 102 -5.78 -4.15 -4.04
C PHE A 102 -6.50 -4.36 -2.71
N LEU A 103 -7.13 -3.31 -2.16
CA LEU A 103 -7.99 -3.41 -0.98
C LEU A 103 -9.25 -4.23 -1.31
N PHE A 104 -9.91 -3.96 -2.43
CA PHE A 104 -11.09 -4.71 -2.86
C PHE A 104 -10.76 -6.19 -3.12
N ILE A 105 -9.64 -6.46 -3.80
CA ILE A 105 -9.14 -7.83 -4.01
C ILE A 105 -8.84 -8.51 -2.67
N GLY A 106 -8.20 -7.81 -1.73
CA GLY A 106 -7.91 -8.33 -0.39
C GLY A 106 -9.17 -8.73 0.38
N ILE A 107 -10.24 -7.92 0.30
CA ILE A 107 -11.55 -8.25 0.90
C ILE A 107 -12.15 -9.49 0.26
N ILE A 108 -12.12 -9.59 -1.08
CA ILE A 108 -12.62 -10.77 -1.81
C ILE A 108 -11.86 -12.02 -1.37
N ILE A 109 -10.54 -11.94 -1.24
CA ILE A 109 -9.71 -13.07 -0.78
C ILE A 109 -10.15 -13.50 0.62
N LEU A 110 -10.27 -12.55 1.56
CA LEU A 110 -10.68 -12.86 2.94
C LEU A 110 -12.11 -13.43 3.04
N HIS A 111 -13.01 -13.02 2.15
CA HIS A 111 -14.39 -13.52 2.14
C HIS A 111 -14.53 -14.94 1.56
N ASN A 112 -13.65 -15.33 0.64
CA ASN A 112 -13.71 -16.63 -0.05
C ASN A 112 -12.87 -17.72 0.64
N ILE A 113 -12.49 -17.51 1.90
CA ILE A 113 -11.72 -18.42 2.75
C ILE A 113 -12.62 -18.91 3.87
#